data_AF-A0A0C1YJG9-F1
#
_entry.id   AF-A0A0C1YJG9-F1
#
_cell.length_a   1.000
_cell.length_b   1.000
_cell.length_c   1.000
_cell.angle_alpha   90.00
_cell.angle_beta   90.00
_cell.angle_gamma   90.00
#
_symmetry.space_group_name_H-M   'P 1'
#
loop_
_entity.id
_entity.type
_entity.pdbx_description
1 polymer ?
#
loop_
_entity_poly.entity_id
_entity_poly.type
_entity_poly.pdbx_seq_one_letter_code
_entity_poly.pdbx_strand_id
1 'polypeptide(L)'
;MNKPLSQSPVKTLESAINLAQDTDSNEQAHAAFNEVLETVRANDPQCAAMLQMLWREYVTTQRSATFWQELCQVEKHLSERITESHVQLRQNYLRLMQEQ
;
A
#
# COMPACT_ATOMS: atom_id res chain seq x y z
N MET A 1 -26.20 -26.71 20.94
CA MET A 1 -26.31 -25.41 20.24
C MET A 1 -25.08 -25.29 19.34
N ASN A 2 -25.20 -25.67 18.07
CA ASN A 2 -24.08 -25.72 17.13
C ASN A 2 -23.82 -24.30 16.61
N LYS A 3 -22.75 -23.66 17.10
CA LYS A 3 -22.23 -22.42 16.54
C LYS A 3 -21.70 -22.76 15.13
N PRO A 4 -22.18 -22.12 14.05
CA PRO A 4 -21.65 -22.40 12.71
C PRO A 4 -20.15 -22.11 12.73
N LEU A 5 -19.40 -22.90 11.95
CA LEU A 5 -17.95 -22.82 11.78
C LEU A 5 -17.57 -21.42 11.25
N SER A 6 -17.53 -20.43 12.15
CA SER A 6 -16.88 -19.14 11.88
C SER A 6 -15.48 -19.48 11.45
N GLN A 7 -15.11 -19.02 10.27
CA GLN A 7 -13.75 -19.13 9.75
C GLN A 7 -12.78 -18.79 10.88
N SER A 8 -11.71 -19.58 11.03
CA SER A 8 -10.74 -19.37 12.10
C SER A 8 -10.31 -17.90 12.09
N PRO A 9 -10.32 -17.18 13.22
CA PRO A 9 -9.93 -15.78 13.28
C PRO A 9 -8.51 -15.55 12.73
N VAL A 10 -7.67 -16.58 12.73
CA VAL A 10 -6.37 -16.60 12.06
C VAL A 10 -6.50 -16.44 10.54
N LYS A 11 -7.44 -17.15 9.89
CA LYS A 11 -7.66 -17.03 8.44
C LYS A 11 -8.23 -15.67 8.06
N THR A 12 -9.12 -15.12 8.87
CA THR A 12 -9.66 -13.78 8.65
C THR A 12 -8.59 -12.71 8.82
N LEU A 13 -7.69 -12.88 9.79
CA LEU A 13 -6.54 -12.00 9.99
C LEU A 13 -5.52 -12.11 8.84
N GLU A 14 -5.21 -13.32 8.38
CA GLU A 14 -4.38 -13.55 7.18
C GLU A 14 -4.98 -12.85 5.95
N SER A 15 -6.30 -12.98 5.76
CA SER A 15 -6.98 -12.28 4.66
C SER A 15 -6.89 -10.77 4.81
N ALA A 16 -7.06 -10.23 6.02
CA ALA A 16 -6.94 -8.80 6.28
C ALA A 16 -5.52 -8.30 5.94
N ILE A 17 -4.49 -9.05 6.36
CA ILE A 17 -3.08 -8.74 6.06
C ILE A 17 -2.84 -8.74 4.55
N ASN A 18 -3.33 -9.76 3.83
CA ASN A 18 -3.17 -9.84 2.38
C ASN A 18 -3.89 -8.71 1.65
N LEU A 19 -5.10 -8.35 2.08
CA LEU A 19 -5.86 -7.23 1.52
C LEU A 19 -5.17 -5.88 1.81
N ALA A 20 -4.50 -5.74 2.96
CA ALA A 20 -3.79 -4.51 3.31
C ALA A 20 -2.50 -4.29 2.49
N GLN A 21 -1.99 -5.32 1.80
CA GLN A 21 -0.88 -5.17 0.85
C GLN A 21 -1.32 -4.49 -0.44
N ASP A 22 -2.62 -4.56 -0.75
CA ASP A 22 -3.24 -3.92 -1.90
C ASP A 22 -3.89 -2.59 -1.49
N THR A 23 -3.37 -1.49 -2.03
CA THR A 23 -3.82 -0.14 -1.69
C THR A 23 -5.30 0.10 -2.01
N ASP A 24 -5.83 -0.58 -3.03
CA ASP A 24 -7.23 -0.45 -3.46
C ASP A 24 -8.20 -1.22 -2.56
N SER A 25 -7.68 -2.19 -1.80
CA SER A 25 -8.46 -3.09 -0.93
C SER A 25 -8.42 -2.69 0.56
N ASN A 26 -7.96 -1.48 0.86
CA ASN A 26 -7.69 -1.03 2.24
C ASN A 26 -8.96 -1.00 3.12
N GLU A 27 -10.10 -0.57 2.58
CA GLU A 27 -11.38 -0.60 3.32
C GLU A 27 -11.81 -2.03 3.67
N GLN A 28 -11.59 -2.97 2.74
CA GLN A 28 -11.91 -4.39 2.94
C GLN A 28 -10.98 -5.05 3.95
N ALA A 29 -9.69 -4.69 3.91
CA ALA A 29 -8.69 -5.11 4.89
C ALA A 29 -9.08 -4.67 6.31
N HIS A 30 -9.47 -3.39 6.47
CA HIS A 30 -9.94 -2.86 7.75
C HIS A 30 -11.23 -3.52 8.23
N ALA A 31 -12.17 -3.82 7.33
CA ALA A 31 -13.40 -4.53 7.68
C ALA A 31 -13.11 -5.95 8.19
N ALA A 32 -12.27 -6.71 7.48
CA ALA A 32 -11.86 -8.05 7.88
C ALA A 32 -11.09 -8.05 9.22
N PHE A 33 -10.20 -7.07 9.41
CA PHE A 33 -9.50 -6.90 10.69
C PHE A 33 -10.46 -6.58 11.84
N ASN A 34 -11.45 -5.71 11.61
CA ASN A 34 -12.43 -5.35 12.65
C ASN A 34 -13.27 -6.56 13.08
N GLU A 35 -13.61 -7.49 12.18
CA GLU A 35 -14.30 -8.73 12.54
C GLU A 35 -13.49 -9.59 13.52
N VAL A 36 -12.17 -9.70 13.29
CA VAL A 36 -11.24 -10.36 14.22
C VAL A 36 -11.14 -9.58 15.52
N LEU A 37 -11.05 -8.25 15.45
CA LEU A 37 -10.91 -7.39 16.62
C LEU A 37 -12.11 -7.49 17.55
N GLU A 38 -13.34 -7.47 17.03
CA GLU A 38 -14.55 -7.62 17.86
C GLU A 38 -14.63 -9.03 18.47
N THR A 39 -14.21 -10.06 17.73
CA THR A 39 -14.15 -11.43 18.24
C THR A 39 -13.14 -11.56 19.39
N VAL A 40 -11.98 -10.94 19.26
CA VAL A 40 -10.96 -10.91 20.34
C VAL A 40 -11.44 -10.06 21.50
N ARG A 41 -12.03 -8.88 21.25
CA ARG A 41 -12.52 -7.96 22.28
C ARG A 41 -13.60 -8.58 23.16
N ALA A 42 -14.46 -9.41 22.57
CA ALA A 42 -15.49 -10.13 23.31
C ALA A 42 -14.92 -11.13 24.34
N ASN A 43 -13.69 -11.62 24.13
CA ASN A 43 -13.04 -12.58 25.03
C ASN A 43 -11.99 -11.92 25.94
N ASP A 44 -11.20 -11.00 25.39
CA ASP A 44 -10.12 -10.29 26.07
C ASP A 44 -9.97 -8.86 25.48
N PRO A 45 -10.55 -7.84 26.14
CA PRO A 45 -10.45 -6.45 25.71
C PRO A 45 -9.01 -5.91 25.68
N GLN A 46 -8.12 -6.40 26.55
CA GLN A 46 -6.75 -5.93 26.63
C GLN A 46 -5.92 -6.48 25.48
N CYS A 47 -6.11 -7.75 25.13
CA CYS A 47 -5.53 -8.35 23.93
C CYS A 47 -6.02 -7.66 22.66
N ALA A 48 -7.32 -7.31 22.58
CA ALA A 48 -7.86 -6.56 21.45
C ALA A 48 -7.21 -5.18 21.31
N ALA A 49 -6.98 -4.46 22.42
CA ALA A 49 -6.28 -3.17 22.38
C ALA A 49 -4.86 -3.31 21.84
N MET A 50 -4.11 -4.33 22.27
CA MET A 50 -2.77 -4.62 21.77
C MET A 50 -2.79 -4.96 20.27
N LEU A 51 -3.74 -5.79 19.84
CA LEU A 51 -3.91 -6.17 18.44
C LEU A 51 -4.23 -4.97 17.56
N GLN A 52 -5.07 -4.04 18.03
CA GLN A 52 -5.39 -2.80 17.34
C GLN A 52 -4.16 -1.89 17.17
N MET A 53 -3.31 -1.81 18.20
CA MET A 53 -2.05 -1.05 18.12
C MET A 53 -1.12 -1.63 17.06
N LEU A 54 -0.95 -2.95 17.03
CA LEU A 54 -0.11 -3.63 16.05
C LEU A 54 -0.62 -3.44 14.62
N TRP A 55 -1.92 -3.53 14.41
CA TRP A 55 -2.54 -3.31 13.09
C TRP A 55 -2.30 -1.90 12.56
N ARG A 56 -2.47 -0.88 13.41
CA ARG A 56 -2.23 0.51 13.03
C ARG A 56 -0.79 0.74 12.58
N GLU A 57 0.18 0.17 13.31
CA GLU A 57 1.60 0.30 12.95
C GLU A 57 1.91 -0.41 11.64
N TYR A 58 1.35 -1.61 11.43
CA TYR A 58 1.49 -2.39 10.20
C TYR A 58 1.00 -1.62 8.97
N VAL A 59 -0.23 -1.10 9.01
CA VAL A 59 -0.81 -0.33 7.88
C VAL A 59 0.00 0.94 7.60
N THR A 60 0.48 1.62 8.65
CA THR A 60 1.31 2.83 8.51
C THR A 60 2.64 2.52 7.80
N THR A 61 3.29 1.42 8.19
CA THR A 61 4.55 0.96 7.59
C THR A 61 4.34 0.54 6.13
N GLN A 62 3.27 -0.21 5.84
CA GLN A 62 2.96 -0.67 4.49
C GLN A 62 2.72 0.49 3.53
N ARG A 63 1.90 1.47 3.93
CA ARG A 63 1.66 2.68 3.11
C ARG A 63 2.92 3.48 2.84
N SER A 64 3.85 3.49 3.80
CA SER A 64 5.14 4.17 3.62
C SER A 64 5.96 3.47 2.55
N ALA A 65 5.98 2.13 2.51
CA ALA A 65 6.69 1.38 1.47
C ALA A 65 6.09 1.60 0.07
N THR A 66 4.75 1.55 -0.06
CA THR A 66 4.06 1.85 -1.33
C THR A 66 4.33 3.29 -1.77
N PHE A 67 4.26 4.25 -0.85
CA PHE A 67 4.56 5.65 -1.13
C PHE A 67 5.99 5.85 -1.64
N TRP A 68 6.97 5.18 -1.05
CA TRP A 68 8.36 5.22 -1.53
C TRP A 68 8.50 4.63 -2.93
N GLN A 69 7.79 3.54 -3.25
CA GLN A 69 7.81 2.96 -4.60
C GLN A 69 7.22 3.90 -5.64
N GLU A 70 6.07 4.52 -5.34
CA GLU A 70 5.44 5.50 -6.22
C GLU A 70 6.34 6.72 -6.44
N LEU A 71 6.98 7.23 -5.39
CA LEU A 71 7.91 8.35 -5.47
C LEU A 71 9.10 8.04 -6.39
N CYS A 72 9.74 6.87 -6.22
CA CYS A 72 10.82 6.42 -7.09
C CYS A 72 10.36 6.29 -8.55
N GLN A 73 9.13 5.83 -8.79
CA GLN A 73 8.59 5.69 -10.13
C GLN A 73 8.33 7.05 -10.79
N VAL A 74 7.81 8.02 -10.04
CA VAL A 74 7.65 9.40 -10.50
C VAL A 74 9.00 10.04 -10.79
N GLU A 75 10.00 9.86 -9.92
CA GLU A 75 11.36 10.36 -10.12
C GLU A 75 11.98 9.81 -11.41
N LYS A 76 11.85 8.49 -11.63
CA LYS A 76 12.34 7.85 -12.86
C LYS A 76 11.69 8.45 -14.10
N HIS A 77 10.37 8.61 -14.09
CA HIS A 77 9.64 9.18 -15.22
C HIS A 77 10.04 10.64 -15.50
N LEU A 78 10.26 11.43 -14.45
CA LEU A 78 10.73 12.81 -14.59
C LEU A 78 12.14 12.86 -15.21
N SER A 79 13.04 11.99 -14.77
CA SER A 79 14.41 11.89 -15.29
C SER A 79 14.44 11.50 -16.77
N GLU A 80 13.60 10.55 -17.18
CA GLU A 80 13.45 10.14 -18.58
C GLU A 80 12.99 11.32 -19.46
N ARG A 81 11.98 12.07 -19.01
CA ARG A 81 11.47 13.25 -19.74
C ARG A 81 12.51 14.36 -19.87
N ILE A 82 13.27 14.63 -18.82
CA ILE A 82 14.34 15.65 -18.86
C ILE A 82 15.41 15.23 -19.85
N THR A 83 15.82 13.95 -19.82
CA THR A 83 16.81 13.41 -20.75
C THR A 83 16.34 13.52 -22.20
N GLU A 84 15.09 13.13 -22.48
CA GLU A 84 14.49 13.24 -23.81
C GLU A 84 14.43 14.69 -24.30
N SER A 85 14.02 15.63 -23.44
CA SER A 85 14.00 17.06 -23.76
C SER A 85 15.38 17.60 -24.09
N HIS A 86 16.42 17.23 -23.33
CA HIS A 86 17.80 17.64 -23.60
C HIS A 86 18.31 17.09 -24.94
N VAL A 87 17.98 15.84 -25.28
CA VAL A 87 18.34 15.24 -26.57
C VAL A 87 17.65 15.98 -27.72
N GLN A 88 16.35 16.24 -27.62
CA GLN A 88 15.60 16.98 -28.64
C GLN A 88 16.12 18.42 -28.81
N LEU A 89 16.44 19.09 -27.72
CA LEU A 89 17.00 20.44 -27.75
C LEU A 89 18.35 20.44 -28.48
N ARG A 90 19.24 19.50 -28.13
CA ARG A 90 20.54 19.35 -28.80
C ARG A 90 20.39 19.07 -30.29
N GLN A 91 19.47 18.19 -30.68
CA GLN A 91 19.18 17.90 -32.09
C GLN A 91 18.67 19.13 -32.85
N ASN A 92 17.76 19.91 -32.24
CA ASN A 92 17.28 21.16 -32.83
C ASN A 92 18.38 22.21 -32.99
N TYR A 93 19.25 22.38 -31.99
CA TYR A 93 20.40 23.28 -32.10
C TYR A 93 21.37 22.86 -33.20
N LEU A 94 21.66 21.55 -33.34
CA LEU A 94 22.50 21.05 -34.42
C LEU A 94 21.87 21.27 -35.80
N ARG A 95 20.55 21.08 -35.93
CA ARG A 95 19.82 21.35 -37.18
C ARG A 95 19.87 22.84 -37.55
N LEU A 96 19.58 23.73 -36.59
CA LEU A 96 19.65 25.18 -36.79
C LEU A 96 21.05 25.65 -37.22
N MET A 97 22.11 25.06 -36.68
CA MET A 97 23.50 25.37 -37.06
C MET A 97 23.90 24.83 -38.44
N GLN A 98 23.21 23.82 -38.97
CA GLN A 98 23.44 23.28 -40.31
C GLN A 98 22.65 23.99 -41.40
N GLU A 99 21.57 24.68 -41.03
CA GLU A 99 20.73 25.48 -41.93
C GLU A 99 21.22 26.94 -42.10
N GLN A 100 22.22 27.36 -41.30
CA GLN A 100 22.95 28.63 -41.45
C GLN A 100 24.22 28.46 -42.28
#